data_AF-W2X5V9-F1
#
_entry.id   AF-W2X5V9-F1
#
_cell.length_a   1.000
_cell.length_b   1.000
_cell.length_c   1.000
_cell.angle_alpha   90.00
_cell.angle_beta   90.00
_cell.angle_gamma   90.00
#
_symmetry.space_group_name_H-M   'P 1'
#
loop_
_entity.id
_entity.type
_entity.pdbx_description
1 polymer ?
#
loop_
_entity_poly.entity_id
_entity_poly.type
_entity_poly.pdbx_seq_one_letter_code
_entity_poly.pdbx_strand_id
1 'polypeptide(L)'
;MAPSSLALKRRWDFLKPWCQVLQRRISYVWPLREEEVWVIQRRRLEVYLPTRHDVTESFWEAPQSLYCNDQDFQSCFQKVREALAILAAVAHVDQVGWRYLLAEHCDVDLGIEGQEVFEEDLPAEFVLYFLQDEKNIPSLS
;
A
#
# COMPACT_ATOMS: atom_id res chain seq x y z
N MET A 1 10.55 -1.54 25.40
CA MET A 1 10.77 -2.90 24.86
C MET A 1 9.86 -3.06 23.66
N ALA A 2 10.41 -3.25 22.47
CA ALA A 2 9.60 -3.55 21.29
C ALA A 2 8.86 -4.89 21.51
N PRO A 3 7.56 -4.98 21.19
CA PRO A 3 6.83 -6.24 21.29
C PRO A 3 7.47 -7.29 20.38
N SER A 4 7.54 -8.54 20.87
CA SER A 4 8.08 -9.64 20.06
C SER A 4 7.19 -9.90 18.84
N SER A 5 7.78 -10.37 17.75
CA SER A 5 7.05 -10.73 16.51
C SER A 5 5.85 -11.66 16.79
N LEU A 6 5.97 -12.60 17.74
CA LEU A 6 4.87 -13.47 18.17
C LEU A 6 3.71 -12.73 18.83
N ALA A 7 3.98 -11.67 19.60
CA ALA A 7 2.94 -10.87 20.23
C ALA A 7 2.18 -10.04 19.18
N LEU A 8 2.88 -9.48 18.19
CA LEU A 8 2.26 -8.75 17.08
C LEU A 8 1.39 -9.66 16.22
N LYS A 9 1.92 -10.83 15.86
CA LYS A 9 1.20 -11.89 15.17
C LYS A 9 -0.14 -12.23 15.85
N ARG A 10 -0.12 -12.52 17.15
CA ARG A 10 -1.34 -12.84 17.90
C ARG A 10 -2.34 -11.69 17.95
N ARG A 11 -1.85 -10.45 17.98
CA ARG A 11 -2.68 -9.24 18.11
C ARG A 11 -3.27 -8.79 16.79
N TRP A 12 -2.58 -8.98 15.67
CA TRP A 12 -2.93 -8.29 14.41
C TRP A 12 -3.12 -9.21 13.20
N ASP A 13 -2.73 -10.49 13.22
CA ASP A 13 -2.88 -11.38 12.06
C ASP A 13 -4.33 -11.59 11.61
N PHE A 14 -5.31 -11.35 12.48
CA PHE A 14 -6.71 -11.41 12.10
C PHE A 14 -7.09 -10.36 11.03
N LEU A 15 -6.28 -9.31 10.86
CA LEU A 15 -6.45 -8.27 9.83
C LEU A 15 -5.81 -8.63 8.48
N LYS A 16 -5.10 -9.76 8.39
CA LYS A 16 -4.46 -10.22 7.16
C LYS A 16 -5.37 -10.20 5.92
N PRO A 17 -6.67 -10.60 5.98
CA PRO A 17 -7.54 -10.52 4.82
C PRO A 17 -7.70 -9.11 4.24
N TRP A 18 -7.63 -8.07 5.08
CA TRP A 18 -7.70 -6.67 4.64
C TRP A 18 -6.37 -6.20 4.04
N CYS A 19 -5.25 -6.63 4.61
CA CYS A 19 -3.93 -6.37 4.05
C CYS A 19 -3.77 -6.96 2.64
N GLN A 20 -4.28 -8.17 2.42
CA GLN A 20 -4.27 -8.84 1.11
C GLN A 20 -5.04 -8.06 0.03
N VAL A 21 -6.09 -7.32 0.41
CA VAL A 21 -6.83 -6.45 -0.54
C VAL A 21 -5.95 -5.29 -1.03
N LEU A 22 -5.04 -4.81 -0.18
CA LEU A 22 -4.12 -3.71 -0.49
C LEU A 22 -2.80 -4.18 -1.08
N GLN A 23 -2.50 -5.48 -1.01
CA GLN A 23 -1.29 -6.06 -1.58
C GLN A 23 -1.16 -5.66 -3.05
N ARG A 24 0.03 -5.16 -3.45
CA ARG A 24 0.33 -4.59 -4.78
C ARG A 24 -0.38 -3.28 -5.13
N ARG A 25 -1.25 -2.75 -4.27
CA ARG A 25 -1.91 -1.45 -4.44
C ARG A 25 -1.30 -0.37 -3.57
N ILE A 26 -0.60 -0.73 -2.50
CA ILE A 26 0.09 0.22 -1.61
C ILE A 26 1.60 0.13 -1.79
N SER A 27 2.26 1.28 -1.78
CA SER A 27 3.72 1.38 -1.85
C SER A 27 4.22 2.56 -1.01
N TYR A 28 5.46 2.46 -0.53
CA TYR A 28 6.09 3.50 0.27
C TYR A 28 7.28 4.10 -0.47
N VAL A 29 7.06 5.26 -1.08
CA VAL A 29 7.97 5.83 -2.10
C VAL A 29 8.31 7.29 -1.82
N TRP A 30 9.41 7.74 -2.44
CA TRP A 30 9.73 9.15 -2.52
C TRP A 30 8.83 9.85 -3.55
N PRO A 31 8.41 11.11 -3.31
CA PRO A 31 7.72 11.90 -4.31
C PRO A 31 8.56 11.98 -5.60
N LEU A 32 7.97 11.59 -6.74
CA LEU A 32 8.69 11.50 -8.02
C LEU A 32 8.85 12.85 -8.73
N ARG A 33 8.04 13.86 -8.39
CA ARG A 33 8.06 15.17 -9.05
C ARG A 33 8.93 16.13 -8.25
N GLU A 34 9.96 16.71 -8.89
CA GLU A 34 10.88 17.67 -8.26
C GLU A 34 10.15 18.82 -7.56
N GLU A 35 9.03 19.30 -8.12
CA GLU A 35 8.18 20.35 -7.53
C GLU A 35 7.61 19.98 -6.15
N GLU A 36 7.43 18.69 -5.86
CA GLU A 36 6.95 18.16 -4.58
C GLU A 36 8.09 17.84 -3.59
N VAL A 37 9.28 17.52 -4.09
CA VAL A 37 10.47 17.14 -3.30
C VAL A 37 10.97 18.31 -2.43
N TRP A 38 10.84 19.54 -2.92
CA TRP A 38 11.24 20.74 -2.16
C TRP A 38 10.24 21.12 -1.05
N VAL A 39 9.02 20.60 -1.08
CA VAL A 39 7.94 20.94 -0.12
C VAL A 39 7.75 19.83 0.92
N ILE A 40 7.91 18.55 0.54
CA ILE A 40 7.75 17.39 1.40
C ILE A 40 9.02 16.54 1.30
N GLN A 41 9.97 16.73 2.23
CA GLN A 41 11.19 15.91 2.34
C GLN A 41 10.92 14.59 3.06
N ARG A 42 9.89 13.85 2.63
CA ARG A 42 9.47 12.63 3.32
C ARG A 42 8.88 11.62 2.34
N ARG A 43 9.09 10.34 2.59
CA ARG A 43 8.39 9.28 1.88
C ARG A 43 6.89 9.28 2.25
N ARG A 44 6.06 8.74 1.36
CA ARG A 44 4.61 8.67 1.55
C ARG A 44 4.04 7.33 1.13
N LEU A 45 2.89 6.98 1.69
CA LEU A 45 2.14 5.80 1.30
C LEU A 45 1.26 6.15 0.10
N GLU A 46 1.64 5.67 -1.07
CA GLU A 46 0.87 5.80 -2.30
C GLU A 46 -0.03 4.59 -2.48
N VAL A 47 -1.31 4.83 -2.75
CA VAL A 47 -2.32 3.79 -2.95
C VAL A 47 -2.99 3.94 -4.31
N TYR A 48 -2.87 2.89 -5.13
CA TYR A 48 -3.53 2.77 -6.43
C TYR A 48 -4.92 2.18 -6.24
N LEU A 49 -5.94 3.03 -6.38
CA LEU A 49 -7.33 2.61 -6.25
C LEU A 49 -7.74 1.72 -7.43
N PRO A 50 -8.67 0.77 -7.21
CA PRO A 50 -9.27 0.00 -8.29
C PRO A 50 -9.82 0.90 -9.38
N THR A 51 -9.50 0.58 -10.64
CA THR A 51 -10.09 1.22 -11.81
C THR A 51 -10.89 0.21 -12.62
N ARG A 52 -11.88 0.67 -13.40
CA ARG A 52 -12.66 -0.21 -14.28
C ARG A 52 -11.82 -0.90 -15.36
N HIS A 53 -10.59 -0.43 -15.58
CA HIS A 53 -9.66 -0.93 -16.58
C HIS A 53 -8.57 -1.82 -15.98
N ASP A 54 -8.62 -2.13 -14.68
CA ASP A 54 -7.64 -3.03 -14.07
C ASP A 54 -7.70 -4.40 -14.79
N VAL A 55 -6.52 -4.90 -15.16
CA VAL A 55 -6.35 -6.17 -15.87
C VAL A 55 -5.39 -7.09 -15.14
N THR A 56 -5.54 -8.39 -15.36
CA THR A 56 -4.57 -9.38 -14.87
C THR A 56 -3.25 -9.18 -15.59
N GLU A 57 -2.18 -8.89 -14.85
CA GLU A 57 -0.82 -8.85 -15.38
C GLU A 57 -0.25 -10.28 -15.45
N SER A 58 -0.18 -10.85 -16.66
CA SER A 58 0.44 -12.15 -16.93
C SER A 58 1.39 -12.03 -18.13
N PHE A 59 2.58 -12.64 -18.03
CA PHE A 59 3.56 -12.65 -19.12
C PHE A 59 3.15 -13.57 -20.29
N TRP A 60 2.32 -14.56 -20.03
CA TRP A 60 2.02 -15.64 -20.97
C TRP A 60 0.60 -15.57 -21.53
N GLU A 61 -0.25 -14.69 -20.99
CA GLU A 61 -1.67 -14.60 -21.32
C GLU A 61 -2.05 -13.16 -21.70
N ALA A 62 -3.07 -13.02 -22.55
CA ALA A 62 -3.60 -11.72 -22.90
C ALA A 62 -4.23 -11.04 -21.66
N PRO A 63 -4.14 -9.70 -21.52
CA PRO A 63 -4.74 -8.98 -20.42
C PRO A 63 -6.25 -9.24 -20.36
N GLN A 64 -6.72 -9.73 -19.22
CA GLN A 64 -8.14 -9.93 -18.96
C GLN A 64 -8.60 -8.95 -17.91
N SER A 65 -9.80 -8.39 -18.07
CA SER A 65 -10.37 -7.50 -17.06
C SER A 65 -10.47 -8.22 -15.72
N LEU A 66 -10.02 -7.55 -14.66
CA LEU A 66 -10.12 -8.06 -13.29
C LEU A 66 -11.56 -8.10 -12.77
N TYR A 67 -12.50 -7.43 -13.44
CA TYR A 67 -13.89 -7.34 -13.01
C TYR A 67 -14.83 -7.86 -14.09
N CYS A 68 -15.66 -8.85 -13.74
CA CYS A 68 -16.63 -9.41 -14.67
C CYS A 68 -17.80 -8.45 -14.93
N ASN A 69 -18.10 -7.56 -13.97
CA ASN A 69 -19.20 -6.60 -14.04
C ASN A 69 -18.96 -5.42 -13.07
N ASP A 70 -19.87 -4.43 -13.13
CA ASP A 70 -19.85 -3.24 -12.29
C ASP A 70 -19.96 -3.55 -10.79
N GLN A 71 -20.72 -4.58 -10.40
CA GLN A 71 -20.90 -4.96 -9.00
C GLN A 71 -19.61 -5.51 -8.40
N ASP A 72 -18.85 -6.31 -9.15
CA ASP A 72 -17.55 -6.84 -8.73
C ASP A 72 -16.53 -5.71 -8.55
N PHE A 73 -16.52 -4.74 -9.48
CA PHE A 73 -15.71 -3.53 -9.37
C PHE A 73 -16.06 -2.73 -8.10
N GLN A 74 -17.34 -2.44 -7.87
CA GLN A 74 -17.77 -1.69 -6.68
C GLN A 74 -17.44 -2.43 -5.38
N SER A 75 -17.60 -3.75 -5.36
CA SER A 75 -17.22 -4.59 -4.22
C SER A 75 -15.72 -4.53 -3.93
N CYS A 76 -14.88 -4.58 -4.96
CA CYS A 76 -13.43 -4.43 -4.80
C CYS A 76 -13.06 -3.02 -4.29
N PHE A 77 -13.63 -1.98 -4.89
CA PHE A 77 -13.40 -0.59 -4.49
C PHE A 77 -13.80 -0.34 -3.04
N GLN A 78 -14.95 -0.88 -2.61
CA GLN A 78 -15.40 -0.81 -1.23
C GLN A 78 -14.42 -1.51 -0.28
N LYS A 79 -13.99 -2.73 -0.60
CA LYS A 79 -13.01 -3.47 0.23
C LYS A 79 -11.69 -2.73 0.38
N VAL A 80 -11.20 -2.08 -0.69
CA VAL A 80 -9.98 -1.25 -0.62
C VAL A 80 -10.18 -0.09 0.34
N ARG A 81 -11.31 0.64 0.25
CA ARG A 81 -11.62 1.74 1.18
C ARG A 81 -11.71 1.28 2.63
N GLU A 82 -12.37 0.15 2.88
CA GLU A 82 -12.51 -0.43 4.22
C GLU A 82 -11.15 -0.87 4.77
N ALA A 83 -10.32 -1.52 3.95
CA ALA A 83 -8.97 -1.91 4.34
C ALA A 83 -8.12 -0.69 4.75
N LEU A 84 -8.15 0.39 3.97
CA LEU A 84 -7.43 1.63 4.30
C LEU A 84 -7.93 2.24 5.62
N ALA A 85 -9.25 2.28 5.84
CA ALA A 85 -9.81 2.80 7.08
C ALA A 85 -9.41 1.98 8.31
N ILE A 86 -9.41 0.65 8.19
CA ILE A 86 -8.97 -0.26 9.26
C ILE A 86 -7.49 -0.03 9.57
N LEU A 87 -6.65 0.05 8.54
CA LEU A 87 -5.22 0.28 8.68
C LEU A 87 -4.91 1.65 9.31
N ALA A 88 -5.62 2.70 8.92
CA ALA A 88 -5.52 4.02 9.56
C ALA A 88 -5.90 3.94 11.05
N ALA A 89 -6.95 3.18 11.39
CA ALA A 89 -7.34 2.98 12.79
C ALA A 89 -6.25 2.25 13.58
N VAL A 90 -5.56 1.25 13.00
CA VAL A 90 -4.43 0.57 13.65
C VAL A 90 -3.28 1.54 13.93
N ALA A 91 -2.93 2.40 12.98
CA ALA A 91 -1.88 3.42 13.17
C ALA A 91 -2.16 4.34 14.36
N HIS A 92 -3.42 4.70 14.60
CA HIS A 92 -3.80 5.52 15.74
C HIS A 92 -3.71 4.80 17.10
N VAL A 93 -3.86 3.47 17.15
CA VAL A 93 -3.92 2.71 18.41
C VAL A 93 -2.65 1.90 18.71
N ASP A 94 -1.89 1.53 17.69
CA ASP A 94 -0.67 0.73 17.80
C ASP A 94 0.25 0.96 16.59
N GLN A 95 1.17 1.92 16.74
CA GLN A 95 2.13 2.26 15.70
C GLN A 95 3.07 1.10 15.34
N VAL A 96 3.36 0.19 16.28
CA VAL A 96 4.20 -0.98 16.00
C VAL A 96 3.41 -2.04 15.24
N GLY A 97 2.14 -2.25 15.60
CA GLY A 97 1.20 -3.10 14.86
C GLY A 97 0.96 -2.61 13.44
N TRP A 98 0.86 -1.29 13.25
CA TRP A 98 0.73 -0.64 11.95
C TRP A 98 1.89 -0.97 11.01
N ARG A 99 3.13 -0.74 11.47
CA ARG A 99 4.34 -1.07 10.69
C ARG A 99 4.41 -2.57 10.38
N TYR A 100 4.07 -3.42 11.34
CA TYR A 100 4.02 -4.86 11.16
C TYR A 100 3.05 -5.27 10.05
N LEU A 101 1.83 -4.73 10.03
CA LEU A 101 0.83 -5.05 9.00
C LEU A 101 1.27 -4.60 7.61
N LEU A 102 1.88 -3.41 7.50
CA LEU A 102 2.39 -2.91 6.24
C LEU A 102 3.54 -3.76 5.68
N ALA A 103 4.54 -4.05 6.51
CA ALA A 103 5.72 -4.79 6.07
C ALA A 103 5.41 -6.27 5.78
N GLU A 104 4.70 -6.95 6.68
CA GLU A 104 4.57 -8.41 6.63
C GLU A 104 3.33 -8.90 5.86
N HIS A 105 2.28 -8.08 5.79
CA HIS A 105 1.00 -8.50 5.19
C HIS A 105 0.57 -7.65 3.99
N CYS A 106 1.15 -6.46 3.78
CA CYS A 106 0.91 -5.62 2.60
C CYS A 106 2.11 -5.59 1.63
N ASP A 107 3.22 -6.26 1.96
CA ASP A 107 4.49 -6.28 1.21
C ASP A 107 5.10 -4.88 0.96
N VAL A 108 4.93 -3.95 1.91
CA VAL A 108 5.48 -2.60 1.81
C VAL A 108 6.90 -2.56 2.36
N ASP A 109 7.85 -2.13 1.54
CA ASP A 109 9.22 -1.89 1.99
C ASP A 109 9.32 -0.60 2.82
N LEU A 110 9.40 -0.77 4.14
CA LEU A 110 9.58 0.31 5.11
C LEU A 110 11.05 0.52 5.53
N GLY A 111 11.98 -0.21 4.91
CA GLY A 111 13.39 -0.19 5.27
C GLY A 111 13.70 -0.77 6.66
N ILE A 112 15.00 -0.86 6.96
CA ILE A 112 15.53 -1.35 8.23
C ILE A 112 16.02 -0.15 9.05
N GLU A 113 15.88 -0.21 10.38
CA GLU A 113 16.42 0.79 11.29
C GLU A 113 17.90 1.10 10.98
N GLY A 114 18.22 2.38 10.78
CA GLY A 114 19.53 2.86 10.34
C GLY A 114 19.71 3.03 8.82
N GLN A 115 18.72 2.65 8.00
CA GLN A 115 18.66 3.02 6.58
C GLN A 115 17.89 4.32 6.38
N GLU A 116 18.23 5.06 5.33
CA GLU A 116 17.54 6.31 4.94
C GLU A 116 16.03 6.12 4.71
N VAL A 117 15.62 4.90 4.35
CA VAL A 117 14.22 4.52 4.12
C VAL A 117 13.40 4.48 5.42
N PHE A 118 14.06 4.19 6.54
CA PHE A 118 13.40 3.95 7.82
C PHE A 118 13.06 5.28 8.49
N GLU A 119 11.77 5.48 8.74
CA GLU A 119 11.28 6.60 9.54
C GLU A 119 10.70 6.09 10.85
N GLU A 120 11.01 6.77 11.96
CA GLU A 120 10.59 6.36 13.30
C GLU A 120 9.06 6.42 13.49
N ASP A 121 8.42 7.49 13.01
CA ASP A 121 6.98 7.70 13.19
C ASP A 121 6.23 7.78 11.86
N LEU A 122 5.76 6.65 11.33
CA LEU A 122 5.09 6.55 10.02
C LEU A 122 3.62 7.01 10.07
N PRO A 123 3.23 8.15 9.47
CA PRO A 123 1.87 8.66 9.54
C PRO A 123 0.91 7.81 8.69
N ALA A 124 -0.35 7.75 9.10
CA ALA A 124 -1.44 7.14 8.34
C ALA A 124 -1.99 8.09 7.25
N GLU A 125 -1.09 8.66 6.45
CA GLU A 125 -1.43 9.55 5.35
C GLU A 125 -1.28 8.79 4.03
N PHE A 126 -2.41 8.59 3.34
CA PHE A 126 -2.45 7.88 2.07
C PHE A 126 -2.66 8.87 0.93
N VAL A 127 -1.77 8.85 -0.05
CA VAL A 127 -1.96 9.56 -1.32
C VAL A 127 -2.65 8.60 -2.29
N LEU A 128 -3.83 8.99 -2.75
CA LEU A 128 -4.69 8.14 -3.58
C LEU A 128 -4.51 8.46 -5.06
N TYR A 129 -4.21 7.44 -5.86
CA TYR A 129 -4.11 7.54 -7.31
C TYR A 129 -5.29 6.81 -7.98
N PHE A 130 -5.96 7.51 -8.90
CA PHE A 130 -7.07 6.99 -9.71
C PHE A 130 -6.66 6.55 -11.12
N LEU A 131 -5.45 6.93 -11.53
CA LEU A 131 -4.88 6.62 -12.83
C LEU A 131 -3.49 6.03 -12.59
N GLN A 132 -3.22 4.89 -13.21
CA GLN A 132 -1.85 4.54 -13.53
C GLN A 132 -1.50 5.47 -14.69
N ASP A 133 -1.05 6.69 -14.40
CA ASP A 133 -0.26 7.44 -15.40
C ASP A 133 0.77 6.44 -15.91
N GLU A 134 0.83 6.26 -17.23
CA GLU A 134 1.68 5.28 -17.89
C GLU A 134 2.98 5.17 -17.11
N LYS A 135 3.31 3.97 -16.60
CA LYS A 135 4.64 3.70 -16.08
C LYS A 135 5.58 4.07 -17.23
N ASN A 136 6.09 5.29 -17.23
CA ASN A 136 7.20 5.70 -18.06
C ASN A 136 8.36 4.90 -17.52
N ILE A 137 8.47 3.66 -18.00
CA ILE A 137 9.68 2.88 -17.90
C ILE A 137 10.72 3.76 -18.61
N PRO A 138 11.70 4.33 -17.91
CA PRO A 138 12.76 5.03 -18.61
C PRO A 138 13.38 4.02 -19.56
N SER A 139 13.24 4.27 -20.87
CA SER A 139 13.95 3.49 -21.87
C SER A 139 15.43 3.61 -21.53
N LEU A 140 16.03 2.50 -21.12
CA LEU A 140 17.48 2.35 -21.04
C LEU A 140 18.03 2.51 -22.45
N SER A 141 18.45 3.74 -22.77
CA SER A 141 19.30 4.09 -23.89
C SER A 141 20.74 3.63 -23.65
#